data_AF-A0A2A4F7I2-F1
#
_entry.id   AF-A0A2A4F7I2-F1
#
_cell.length_a   1.000
_cell.length_b   1.000
_cell.length_c   1.000
_cell.angle_alpha   90.00
_cell.angle_beta   90.00
_cell.angle_gamma   90.00
#
_symmetry.space_group_name_H-M   'P 1'
#
loop_
_entity.id
_entity.type
_entity.pdbx_description
1 polymer ?
#
loop_
_entity_poly.entity_id
_entity_poly.type
_entity_poly.pdbx_seq_one_letter_code
_entity_poly.pdbx_strand_id
1 'polypeptide(L)'
;MNTAAIFICDTPISRQWQLGPLPPPTGDIALIGWHVEPHSVDSGVPTDVRRLLGRALASIAKLSFPVSASAESNTDPRATDDQRRQLPFSSLADRFKATLNRQSAISLITTCPPDTAIQLFDAPGFSWEWQAQVVVLSERNATPPPLTRDTLFALIGDAWTQHAPALLASGVVGVMRPGVDGDVVGILSLTPAFKQALIAALEIEAQRANFTCSRVTEPSFAGLL
;
A
#
# COMPACT_ATOMS: atom_id res chain seq x y z
N MET A 1 -15.08 -22.88 -9.49
CA MET A 1 -15.26 -21.55 -8.86
C MET A 1 -14.08 -21.37 -7.93
N ASN A 2 -13.39 -20.24 -8.01
CA ASN A 2 -12.26 -20.00 -7.10
C ASN A 2 -12.82 -19.66 -5.72
N THR A 3 -12.35 -20.36 -4.69
CA THR A 3 -12.66 -20.01 -3.30
C THR A 3 -11.61 -19.01 -2.86
N ALA A 4 -12.03 -17.87 -2.30
CA ALA A 4 -11.11 -16.86 -1.82
C ALA A 4 -11.50 -16.38 -0.42
N ALA A 5 -10.50 -16.13 0.41
CA ALA A 5 -10.65 -15.65 1.77
C ALA A 5 -9.70 -14.49 2.05
N ILE A 6 -10.17 -13.54 2.87
CA ILE A 6 -9.41 -12.45 3.46
C ILE A 6 -9.32 -12.70 4.96
N PHE A 7 -8.10 -12.60 5.49
CA PHE A 7 -7.83 -12.70 6.91
C PHE A 7 -7.31 -11.36 7.42
N ILE A 8 -7.73 -11.00 8.63
CA ILE A 8 -7.34 -9.75 9.28
C ILE A 8 -6.74 -10.07 10.64
N CYS A 9 -5.49 -9.65 10.88
CA CYS A 9 -4.85 -9.69 12.18
C CYS A 9 -4.70 -8.28 12.74
N ASP A 10 -5.44 -7.98 13.81
CA ASP A 10 -5.50 -6.63 14.41
C ASP A 10 -4.30 -6.27 15.31
N THR A 11 -3.51 -7.26 15.72
CA THR A 11 -2.44 -7.12 16.72
C THR A 11 -1.20 -7.95 16.36
N PRO A 12 -0.54 -7.69 15.22
CA PRO A 12 0.68 -8.40 14.87
C PRO A 12 1.86 -7.93 15.72
N ILE A 13 2.67 -8.87 16.21
CA ILE A 13 3.87 -8.59 17.01
C ILE A 13 5.13 -9.26 16.45
N SER A 14 4.99 -10.25 15.56
CA SER A 14 6.11 -11.00 15.00
C SER A 14 6.87 -10.21 13.93
N ARG A 15 8.18 -10.46 13.83
CA ARG A 15 9.05 -9.89 12.78
C ARG A 15 8.98 -10.67 11.46
N GLN A 16 8.36 -11.85 11.45
CA GLN A 16 8.31 -12.72 10.27
C GLN A 16 7.60 -12.06 9.08
N TRP A 17 6.77 -11.05 9.33
CA TRP A 17 6.02 -10.32 8.31
C TRP A 17 6.87 -9.37 7.48
N GLN A 18 8.15 -9.17 7.83
CA GLN A 18 9.09 -8.29 7.13
C GLN A 18 8.63 -6.81 7.07
N LEU A 19 7.80 -6.39 8.04
CA LEU A 19 7.28 -5.04 8.18
C LEU A 19 8.07 -4.19 9.19
N GLY A 20 9.31 -4.58 9.50
CA GLY A 20 10.13 -3.93 10.52
C GLY A 20 9.69 -4.24 11.96
N PRO A 21 10.07 -3.41 12.95
CA PRO A 21 9.70 -3.61 14.35
C PRO A 21 8.19 -3.39 14.59
N LEU A 22 7.53 -4.41 15.15
CA LEU A 22 6.13 -4.39 15.61
C LEU A 22 6.06 -4.63 17.13
N PRO A 23 5.07 -4.06 17.85
CA PRO A 23 4.07 -3.09 17.38
C PRO A 23 4.69 -1.72 17.07
N PRO A 24 4.01 -0.87 16.26
CA PRO A 24 4.49 0.48 15.99
C PRO A 24 4.50 1.34 17.26
N PRO A 25 5.39 2.35 17.36
CA PRO A 25 5.42 3.25 18.51
C PRO A 25 4.22 4.22 18.54
N THR A 26 3.53 4.40 17.41
CA THR A 26 2.37 5.29 17.28
C THR A 26 1.43 4.76 16.21
N GLY A 27 0.12 4.85 16.47
CA GLY A 27 -0.91 4.30 15.59
C GLY A 27 -1.13 2.81 15.82
N ASP A 28 -2.00 2.23 14.99
CA ASP A 28 -2.37 0.82 15.04
C ASP A 28 -2.05 0.16 13.71
N ILE A 29 -1.37 -0.98 13.73
CA ILE A 29 -1.12 -1.77 12.53
C ILE A 29 -2.10 -2.95 12.45
N ALA A 30 -2.57 -3.25 11.24
CA ALA A 30 -3.27 -4.51 10.94
C ALA A 30 -2.54 -5.23 9.80
N LEU A 31 -2.54 -6.57 9.84
CA LEU A 31 -2.18 -7.39 8.69
C LEU A 31 -3.43 -7.81 7.95
N ILE A 32 -3.42 -7.67 6.64
CA ILE A 32 -4.43 -8.24 5.76
C ILE A 32 -3.72 -9.29 4.91
N GLY A 33 -4.19 -10.52 4.98
CA GLY A 33 -3.68 -11.64 4.20
C GLY A 33 -4.80 -12.25 3.40
N TRP A 34 -4.46 -13.04 2.39
CA TRP A 34 -5.45 -13.69 1.54
C TRP A 34 -5.06 -15.11 1.20
N HIS A 35 -6.06 -15.91 0.89
CA HIS A 35 -5.91 -17.24 0.32
C HIS A 35 -6.85 -17.37 -0.87
N VAL A 36 -6.35 -17.87 -2.00
CA VAL A 36 -7.13 -18.08 -3.23
C VAL A 36 -6.86 -19.49 -3.74
N GLU A 37 -7.92 -20.25 -4.02
CA GLU A 37 -7.83 -21.60 -4.58
C GLU A 37 -8.27 -21.64 -6.05
N PRO A 38 -7.52 -22.34 -6.93
CA PRO A 38 -6.22 -22.95 -6.68
C PRO A 38 -5.16 -21.87 -6.42
N HIS A 39 -4.19 -22.19 -5.55
CA HIS A 39 -3.11 -21.27 -5.24
C HIS A 39 -2.33 -20.97 -6.52
N SER A 40 -2.26 -19.69 -6.86
CA SER A 40 -1.48 -19.19 -7.98
C SER A 40 0.00 -19.45 -7.69
N VAL A 41 0.69 -20.15 -8.60
CA VAL A 41 2.16 -20.26 -8.53
C VAL A 41 2.82 -18.93 -8.94
N ASP A 42 2.09 -18.07 -9.66
CA ASP A 42 2.58 -16.77 -10.06
C ASP A 42 2.71 -15.85 -8.85
N SER A 43 3.89 -15.22 -8.79
CA SER A 43 4.27 -14.19 -7.85
C SER A 43 3.30 -13.01 -7.91
N GLY A 44 2.89 -12.50 -6.74
CA GLY A 44 2.16 -11.24 -6.63
C GLY A 44 0.69 -11.36 -6.23
N VAL A 45 0.04 -10.21 -6.09
CA VAL A 45 -1.32 -10.15 -5.56
C VAL A 45 -2.33 -10.68 -6.59
N PRO A 46 -3.18 -11.67 -6.27
CA PRO A 46 -4.19 -12.17 -7.20
C PRO A 46 -5.12 -11.05 -7.70
N THR A 47 -5.53 -11.09 -8.97
CA THR A 47 -6.33 -10.01 -9.60
C THR A 47 -7.58 -9.63 -8.81
N ASP A 48 -8.29 -10.61 -8.26
CA ASP A 48 -9.51 -10.34 -7.50
C ASP A 48 -9.22 -9.74 -6.11
N VAL A 49 -8.08 -10.10 -5.51
CA VAL A 49 -7.58 -9.47 -4.28
C VAL A 49 -7.16 -8.02 -4.56
N ARG A 50 -6.45 -7.76 -5.67
CA ARG A 50 -6.11 -6.39 -6.11
C ARG A 50 -7.35 -5.52 -6.25
N ARG A 51 -8.41 -6.05 -6.88
CA ARG A 51 -9.70 -5.38 -7.03
C ARG A 51 -10.35 -5.07 -5.70
N LEU A 52 -10.40 -6.05 -4.80
CA LEU A 52 -10.96 -5.89 -3.45
C LEU A 52 -10.22 -4.80 -2.67
N LEU A 53 -8.90 -4.91 -2.56
CA LEU A 53 -8.07 -3.96 -1.81
C LEU A 53 -8.11 -2.56 -2.44
N GLY A 54 -7.97 -2.47 -3.77
CA GLY A 54 -8.03 -1.22 -4.50
C GLY A 54 -9.35 -0.48 -4.30
N ARG A 55 -10.48 -1.18 -4.39
CA ARG A 55 -11.83 -0.61 -4.14
C ARG A 55 -12.03 -0.22 -2.69
N ALA A 56 -11.67 -1.09 -1.75
CA ALA A 56 -11.83 -0.84 -0.33
C ALA A 56 -11.07 0.44 0.07
N LEU A 57 -9.80 0.55 -0.30
CA LEU A 57 -8.96 1.71 0.00
C LEU A 57 -9.47 2.98 -0.69
N ALA A 58 -9.78 2.90 -2.00
CA ALA A 58 -10.28 4.03 -2.77
C ALA A 58 -11.64 4.56 -2.28
N SER A 59 -12.43 3.71 -1.62
CA SER A 59 -13.71 4.11 -1.04
C SER A 59 -13.57 5.02 0.19
N ILE A 60 -12.45 4.93 0.92
CA ILE A 60 -12.26 5.64 2.20
C ILE A 60 -11.09 6.64 2.18
N ALA A 61 -10.16 6.50 1.24
CA ALA A 61 -8.93 7.27 1.21
C ALA A 61 -8.53 7.68 -0.20
N LYS A 62 -7.66 8.67 -0.26
CA LYS A 62 -6.88 9.02 -1.45
C LYS A 62 -5.50 8.40 -1.31
N LEU A 63 -5.12 7.58 -2.29
CA LEU A 63 -3.91 6.79 -2.30
C LEU A 63 -2.82 7.54 -3.05
N SER A 64 -1.62 7.63 -2.48
CA SER A 64 -0.42 8.13 -3.14
C SER A 64 0.66 7.05 -3.17
N PHE A 65 1.10 6.63 -4.34
CA PHE A 65 2.11 5.58 -4.51
C PHE A 65 3.11 5.90 -5.62
N PRO A 66 4.38 5.47 -5.49
CA PRO A 66 5.41 5.72 -6.48
C PRO A 66 5.29 4.78 -7.71
N VAL A 67 5.69 5.32 -8.85
CA VAL A 67 5.89 4.61 -10.12
C VAL A 67 7.16 5.12 -10.80
N SER A 68 7.81 4.27 -11.59
CA SER A 68 8.93 4.70 -12.45
C SER A 68 8.43 5.70 -13.49
N ALA A 69 9.12 6.83 -13.66
CA ALA A 69 8.75 7.85 -14.63
C ALA A 69 8.94 7.39 -16.08
N SER A 70 9.80 6.39 -16.32
CA SER A 70 10.03 5.82 -17.66
C SER A 70 8.93 4.86 -18.10
N ALA A 71 8.01 4.49 -17.21
CA ALA A 71 6.79 3.84 -17.63
C ALA A 71 5.95 4.89 -18.36
N GLU A 72 6.01 4.85 -19.69
CA GLU A 72 4.99 5.41 -20.57
C GLU A 72 3.67 4.81 -20.11
N SER A 73 2.94 5.55 -19.27
CA SER A 73 1.68 5.04 -18.78
C SER A 73 0.65 5.31 -19.87
N ASN A 74 0.09 4.24 -20.40
CA ASN A 74 -1.18 4.21 -21.15
C ASN A 74 -2.36 4.63 -20.24
N THR A 75 -2.12 5.48 -19.24
CA THR A 75 -3.17 6.04 -18.40
C THR A 75 -3.91 7.01 -19.30
N ASP A 76 -5.16 6.67 -19.63
CA ASP A 76 -6.04 7.53 -20.40
C ASP A 76 -6.04 8.92 -19.73
N PRO A 77 -5.60 9.99 -20.43
CA PRO A 77 -5.58 11.35 -19.88
C PRO A 77 -6.98 11.86 -19.47
N ARG A 78 -8.03 11.05 -19.68
CA ARG A 78 -9.41 11.28 -19.24
C ARG A 78 -9.77 10.72 -17.87
N ALA A 79 -8.86 10.05 -17.14
CA ALA A 79 -9.08 9.76 -15.72
C ALA A 79 -8.94 11.07 -14.92
N THR A 80 -10.02 11.86 -14.87
CA THR A 80 -10.04 13.27 -14.43
C THR A 80 -9.61 13.52 -12.98
N ASP A 81 -9.51 12.48 -12.15
CA ASP A 81 -9.20 12.60 -10.72
C ASP A 81 -7.77 12.16 -10.35
N ASP A 82 -6.99 11.64 -11.31
CA ASP A 82 -5.64 11.17 -11.05
C ASP A 82 -4.62 12.31 -11.17
N GLN A 83 -3.78 12.46 -10.14
CA GLN A 83 -2.72 13.46 -10.11
C GLN A 83 -1.36 12.77 -10.16
N ARG A 84 -0.59 13.08 -11.21
CA ARG A 84 0.81 12.62 -11.35
C ARG A 84 1.77 13.75 -11.01
N ARG A 85 2.64 13.54 -10.02
CA ARG A 85 3.67 14.49 -9.61
C ARG A 85 5.05 13.86 -9.71
N GLN A 86 5.97 14.45 -10.46
CA GLN A 86 7.37 14.02 -10.39
C GLN A 86 7.99 14.43 -9.05
N LEU A 87 8.70 13.51 -8.41
CA LEU A 87 9.43 13.82 -7.17
C LEU A 87 10.79 14.43 -7.52
N PRO A 88 11.04 15.70 -7.14
CA PRO A 88 12.33 16.33 -7.40
C PRO A 88 13.43 15.60 -6.63
N PHE A 89 14.65 15.63 -7.18
CA PHE A 89 15.83 15.25 -6.42
C PHE A 89 16.04 16.25 -5.28
N SER A 90 16.26 15.73 -4.06
CA SER A 90 16.47 16.52 -2.85
C SER A 90 17.80 17.29 -2.87
N SER A 91 18.82 16.82 -3.60
CA SER A 91 20.10 17.52 -3.72
C SER A 91 20.71 17.49 -5.14
N LEU A 92 21.64 18.43 -5.39
CA LEU A 92 22.48 18.43 -6.61
C LEU A 92 23.40 17.20 -6.67
N ALA A 93 23.87 16.72 -5.52
CA ALA A 93 24.69 15.51 -5.46
C ALA A 93 23.90 14.27 -5.91
N ASP A 94 22.62 14.18 -5.55
CA ASP A 94 21.74 13.10 -5.98
C ASP A 94 21.43 13.17 -7.47
N ARG A 95 21.36 14.38 -8.05
CA ARG A 95 21.26 14.53 -9.51
C ARG A 95 22.50 13.98 -10.21
N PHE A 96 23.71 14.32 -9.73
CA PHE A 96 24.94 13.80 -10.31
C PHE A 96 25.05 12.27 -10.16
N LYS A 97 24.70 11.72 -8.99
CA LYS A 97 24.67 10.27 -8.77
C LYS A 97 23.64 9.58 -9.65
N ALA A 98 22.47 10.17 -9.85
CA ALA A 98 21.44 9.60 -10.71
C ALA A 98 21.86 9.55 -12.18
N THR A 99 22.60 10.57 -12.65
CA THR A 99 23.19 10.56 -14.00
C THR A 99 24.24 9.46 -14.16
N LEU A 100 25.06 9.19 -13.13
CA LEU A 100 26.01 8.08 -13.14
C LEU A 100 25.36 6.69 -12.99
N ASN A 101 24.35 6.58 -12.13
CA ASN A 101 23.75 5.29 -11.74
C ASN A 101 22.46 4.95 -12.50
N ARG A 102 22.10 5.72 -13.54
CA ARG A 102 20.84 5.57 -14.30
C ARG A 102 19.62 5.43 -13.40
N GLN A 103 19.58 6.13 -12.27
CA GLN A 103 18.39 6.10 -11.40
C GLN A 103 17.23 6.78 -12.13
N SER A 104 16.20 6.00 -12.44
CA SER A 104 14.99 6.50 -13.09
C SER A 104 14.31 7.55 -12.22
N ALA A 105 13.75 8.58 -12.86
CA ALA A 105 12.94 9.55 -12.14
C ALA A 105 11.74 8.83 -11.49
N ILE A 106 11.36 9.24 -10.28
CA ILE A 106 10.21 8.70 -9.57
C ILE A 106 9.03 9.64 -9.78
N SER A 107 7.91 9.10 -10.23
CA SER A 107 6.62 9.80 -10.23
C SER A 107 5.77 9.29 -9.08
N LEU A 108 4.99 10.16 -8.47
CA LEU A 108 3.95 9.81 -7.51
C LEU A 108 2.60 9.90 -8.22
N ILE A 109 1.85 8.81 -8.24
CA ILE A 109 0.44 8.81 -8.63
C ILE A 109 -0.37 9.04 -7.36
N THR A 110 -1.32 9.98 -7.41
CA THR A 110 -2.31 10.18 -6.36
C THR A 110 -3.70 10.00 -6.95
N THR A 111 -4.51 9.12 -6.34
CA THR A 111 -5.77 8.65 -6.91
C THR A 111 -6.81 8.33 -5.85
N CYS A 112 -8.08 8.47 -6.21
CA CYS A 112 -9.23 7.87 -5.53
C CYS A 112 -10.17 7.09 -6.47
N PRO A 113 -10.02 7.12 -7.82
CA PRO A 113 -10.59 6.09 -8.67
C PRO A 113 -10.11 4.67 -8.34
N PRO A 114 -11.02 3.69 -8.15
CA PRO A 114 -10.63 2.31 -7.86
C PRO A 114 -9.78 1.66 -8.96
N ASP A 115 -10.06 1.95 -10.23
CA ASP A 115 -9.35 1.33 -11.36
C ASP A 115 -7.87 1.73 -11.41
N THR A 116 -7.54 2.94 -10.97
CA THR A 116 -6.15 3.39 -10.83
C THR A 116 -5.53 2.87 -9.53
N ALA A 117 -6.29 2.81 -8.43
CA ALA A 117 -5.81 2.19 -7.19
C ALA A 117 -5.40 0.72 -7.40
N ILE A 118 -6.14 -0.04 -8.22
CA ILE A 118 -5.79 -1.43 -8.54
C ILE A 118 -4.40 -1.55 -9.21
N GLN A 119 -3.97 -0.54 -9.96
CA GLN A 119 -2.67 -0.55 -10.65
C GLN A 119 -1.48 -0.44 -9.68
N LEU A 120 -1.68 -0.08 -8.41
CA LEU A 120 -0.60 0.06 -7.43
C LEU A 120 0.19 -1.24 -7.24
N PHE A 121 -0.47 -2.38 -7.43
CA PHE A 121 0.11 -3.71 -7.21
C PHE A 121 1.04 -4.14 -8.36
N ASP A 122 0.92 -3.50 -9.52
CA ASP A 122 1.75 -3.74 -10.72
C ASP A 122 2.58 -2.49 -11.08
N ALA A 123 2.80 -1.61 -10.10
CA ALA A 123 3.49 -0.34 -10.29
C ALA A 123 4.90 -0.53 -10.88
N PRO A 124 5.19 -0.01 -12.09
CA PRO A 124 6.49 -0.22 -12.72
C PRO A 124 7.63 0.34 -11.87
N GLY A 125 8.66 -0.48 -11.63
CA GLY A 125 9.84 -0.10 -10.83
C GLY A 125 9.63 -0.11 -9.31
N PHE A 126 8.41 -0.38 -8.83
CA PHE A 126 8.07 -0.49 -7.41
C PHE A 126 7.31 -1.80 -7.18
N SER A 127 8.03 -2.92 -7.30
CA SER A 127 7.43 -4.25 -7.18
C SER A 127 6.89 -4.50 -5.77
N TRP A 128 5.69 -5.06 -5.72
CA TRP A 128 5.04 -5.50 -4.51
C TRP A 128 5.79 -6.66 -3.83
N GLU A 129 6.16 -7.69 -4.59
CA GLU A 129 6.88 -8.88 -4.12
C GLU A 129 8.24 -8.56 -3.52
N TRP A 130 8.97 -7.63 -4.14
CA TRP A 130 10.29 -7.18 -3.66
C TRP A 130 10.18 -6.16 -2.52
N GLN A 131 8.99 -5.95 -1.97
CA GLN A 131 8.69 -4.99 -0.92
C GLN A 131 9.15 -3.55 -1.19
N ALA A 132 9.29 -3.22 -2.47
CA ALA A 132 9.72 -1.91 -2.93
C ALA A 132 8.56 -0.91 -2.97
N GLN A 133 7.31 -1.39 -2.86
CA GLN A 133 6.12 -0.55 -2.91
C GLN A 133 5.77 0.04 -1.53
N VAL A 134 5.25 1.26 -1.53
CA VAL A 134 4.61 1.88 -0.37
C VAL A 134 3.46 2.76 -0.81
N VAL A 135 2.38 2.77 -0.04
CA VAL A 135 1.20 3.58 -0.33
C VAL A 135 0.90 4.47 0.86
N VAL A 136 0.82 5.76 0.60
CA VAL A 136 0.43 6.76 1.58
C VAL A 136 -1.06 7.04 1.42
N LEU A 137 -1.80 6.94 2.52
CA LEU A 137 -3.26 7.05 2.56
C LEU A 137 -3.61 8.37 3.24
N SER A 138 -4.23 9.28 2.49
CA SER A 138 -4.77 10.55 3.00
C SER A 138 -6.29 10.51 3.02
N GLU A 139 -6.93 11.41 3.76
CA GLU A 139 -8.39 11.53 3.69
C GLU A 139 -8.84 11.72 2.23
N ARG A 140 -9.99 11.12 1.87
CA ARG A 140 -10.46 11.05 0.48
C ARG A 140 -10.48 12.40 -0.26
N ASN A 141 -10.82 13.47 0.45
CA ASN A 141 -10.93 14.82 -0.10
C ASN A 141 -9.72 15.72 0.23
N ALA A 142 -8.69 15.20 0.91
CA ALA A 142 -7.51 15.98 1.25
C ALA A 142 -6.68 16.34 0.01
N THR A 143 -5.91 17.41 0.13
CA THR A 143 -4.84 17.70 -0.82
C THR A 143 -3.76 16.61 -0.75
N PRO A 144 -3.16 16.19 -1.88
CA PRO A 144 -2.09 15.20 -1.85
C PRO A 144 -0.96 15.61 -0.90
N PRO A 145 -0.42 14.68 -0.09
CA PRO A 145 0.63 14.99 0.85
C PRO A 145 1.91 15.44 0.10
N PRO A 146 2.69 16.39 0.67
CA PRO A 146 3.97 16.83 0.11
C PRO A 146 5.07 15.80 0.39
N LEU A 147 4.96 14.62 -0.23
CA LEU A 147 6.00 13.59 -0.16
C LEU A 147 7.24 14.00 -0.94
N THR A 148 8.41 13.90 -0.30
CA THR A 148 9.73 13.99 -0.91
C THR A 148 10.28 12.59 -1.20
N ARG A 149 11.41 12.51 -1.93
CA ARG A 149 12.10 11.22 -2.13
C ARG A 149 12.63 10.64 -0.82
N ASP A 150 13.19 11.49 0.04
CA ASP A 150 13.76 11.06 1.32
C ASP A 150 12.66 10.47 2.21
N THR A 151 11.48 11.12 2.26
CA THR A 151 10.30 10.59 2.93
C THR A 151 9.86 9.26 2.33
N LEU A 152 9.80 9.14 1.00
CA LEU A 152 9.42 7.90 0.33
C LEU A 152 10.36 6.75 0.69
N PHE A 153 11.68 6.96 0.59
CA PHE A 153 12.65 5.92 0.94
C PHE A 153 12.64 5.56 2.42
N ALA A 154 12.42 6.54 3.30
CA ALA A 154 12.24 6.29 4.74
C ALA A 154 11.01 5.40 5.01
N LEU A 155 9.94 5.55 4.22
CA LEU A 155 8.75 4.70 4.33
C LEU A 155 8.92 3.32 3.66
N ILE A 156 9.85 3.14 2.72
CA ILE A 156 10.19 1.82 2.16
C ILE A 156 11.14 1.05 3.09
N GLY A 157 11.92 1.74 3.92
CA GLY A 157 12.85 1.11 4.86
C GLY A 157 12.18 0.41 6.06
N ASP A 158 12.95 -0.40 6.78
CA ASP A 158 12.48 -1.18 7.94
C ASP A 158 11.91 -0.31 9.08
N ALA A 159 12.35 0.93 9.20
CA ALA A 159 11.92 1.87 10.25
C ALA A 159 10.67 2.70 9.87
N TRP A 160 9.95 2.33 8.81
CA TRP A 160 8.83 3.12 8.29
C TRP A 160 7.76 3.48 9.33
N THR A 161 7.49 2.60 10.31
CA THR A 161 6.53 2.84 11.40
C THR A 161 6.95 3.98 12.33
N GLN A 162 8.24 4.33 12.37
CA GLN A 162 8.78 5.47 13.12
C GLN A 162 8.68 6.77 12.31
N HIS A 163 8.68 6.69 10.98
CA HIS A 163 8.62 7.86 10.09
C HIS A 163 7.20 8.28 9.73
N ALA A 164 6.28 7.32 9.60
CA ALA A 164 4.90 7.57 9.22
C ALA A 164 4.13 8.57 10.12
N PRO A 165 4.29 8.57 11.47
CA PRO A 165 3.52 9.46 12.34
C PRO A 165 3.70 10.96 12.04
N ALA A 166 4.90 11.37 11.58
CA ALA A 166 5.16 12.77 11.22
C ALA A 166 4.29 13.26 10.05
N LEU A 167 3.76 12.34 9.23
CA LEU A 167 2.92 12.66 8.08
C LEU A 167 1.47 13.01 8.46
N LEU A 168 1.06 12.72 9.70
CA LEU A 168 -0.27 13.08 10.19
C LEU A 168 -0.52 14.59 10.09
N ALA A 169 0.50 15.41 10.33
CA ALA A 169 0.44 16.87 10.17
C ALA A 169 0.15 17.33 8.72
N SER A 170 0.34 16.44 7.74
CA SER A 170 0.04 16.68 6.32
C SER A 170 -1.27 16.00 5.87
N GLY A 171 -2.11 15.52 6.80
CA GLY A 171 -3.39 14.87 6.49
C GLY A 171 -3.28 13.40 6.07
N VAL A 172 -2.12 12.76 6.29
CA VAL A 172 -1.97 11.31 6.10
C VAL A 172 -2.63 10.59 7.27
N VAL A 173 -3.53 9.66 6.96
CA VAL A 173 -4.29 8.86 7.93
C VAL A 173 -3.80 7.42 8.02
N GLY A 174 -3.00 6.96 7.05
CA GLY A 174 -2.36 5.66 7.10
C GLY A 174 -1.23 5.47 6.09
N VAL A 175 -0.46 4.41 6.28
CA VAL A 175 0.58 3.96 5.35
C VAL A 175 0.47 2.45 5.18
N MET A 176 0.54 1.99 3.95
CA MET A 176 0.40 0.60 3.56
C MET A 176 1.69 0.09 2.92
N ARG A 177 2.13 -1.10 3.31
CA ARG A 177 3.30 -1.80 2.77
C ARG A 177 3.04 -3.28 2.52
N PRO A 178 3.63 -3.86 1.46
CA PRO A 178 3.72 -5.31 1.32
C PRO A 178 4.49 -5.93 2.49
N GLY A 179 4.00 -7.07 2.96
CA GLY A 179 4.70 -7.96 3.89
C GLY A 179 5.39 -9.11 3.16
N VAL A 180 5.67 -10.19 3.90
CA VAL A 180 6.35 -11.39 3.38
C VAL A 180 5.65 -11.98 2.15
N ASP A 181 6.47 -12.39 1.17
CA ASP A 181 6.10 -13.07 -0.10
C ASP A 181 5.04 -12.37 -0.95
N GLY A 182 4.65 -11.15 -0.60
CA GLY A 182 3.60 -10.40 -1.29
C GLY A 182 2.18 -10.81 -0.93
N ASP A 183 1.96 -11.88 -0.15
CA ASP A 183 0.65 -12.40 0.26
C ASP A 183 0.03 -11.72 1.49
N VAL A 184 0.79 -10.81 2.07
CA VAL A 184 0.38 -10.00 3.22
C VAL A 184 0.56 -8.53 2.90
N VAL A 185 -0.33 -7.71 3.43
CA VAL A 185 -0.15 -6.27 3.51
C VAL A 185 -0.23 -5.81 4.95
N GLY A 186 0.74 -5.01 5.37
CA GLY A 186 0.70 -4.26 6.61
C GLY A 186 0.11 -2.88 6.38
N ILE A 187 -0.94 -2.51 7.11
CA ILE A 187 -1.54 -1.18 7.05
C ILE A 187 -1.46 -0.54 8.42
N LEU A 188 -0.63 0.50 8.54
CA LEU A 188 -0.55 1.36 9.71
C LEU A 188 -1.63 2.43 9.60
N SER A 189 -2.54 2.45 10.57
CA SER A 189 -3.54 3.49 10.77
C SER A 189 -3.02 4.50 11.79
N LEU A 190 -2.92 5.77 11.38
CA LEU A 190 -2.49 6.87 12.25
C LEU A 190 -3.65 7.46 13.06
N THR A 191 -4.89 7.09 12.72
CA THR A 191 -6.08 7.48 13.47
C THR A 191 -7.00 6.27 13.71
N PRO A 192 -7.70 6.20 14.86
CA PRO A 192 -8.66 5.12 15.13
C PRO A 192 -9.83 5.10 14.12
N ALA A 193 -10.29 6.27 13.68
CA ALA A 193 -11.36 6.41 12.71
C ALA A 193 -10.98 5.77 11.36
N PHE A 194 -9.73 5.96 10.93
CA PHE A 194 -9.25 5.34 9.70
C PHE A 194 -9.17 3.81 9.82
N LYS A 195 -8.68 3.27 10.95
CA LYS A 195 -8.68 1.81 11.19
C LYS A 195 -10.08 1.23 11.07
N GLN A 196 -11.06 1.84 11.74
CA GLN A 196 -12.45 1.38 11.69
C GLN A 196 -13.03 1.42 10.27
N ALA A 197 -12.80 2.53 9.54
CA ALA A 197 -13.25 2.68 8.16
C ALA A 197 -12.60 1.65 7.22
N LEU A 198 -11.31 1.38 7.40
CA LEU A 198 -10.55 0.37 6.64
C LEU A 198 -11.16 -1.01 6.80
N ILE A 199 -11.38 -1.45 8.04
CA ILE A 199 -11.91 -2.79 8.26
C ILE A 199 -13.33 -2.92 7.71
N ALA A 200 -14.19 -1.92 7.92
CA ALA A 200 -15.54 -1.92 7.37
C ALA A 200 -15.54 -1.95 5.82
N ALA A 201 -14.65 -1.20 5.17
CA ALA A 201 -14.52 -1.19 3.71
C ALA A 201 -14.04 -2.55 3.17
N LEU A 202 -13.10 -3.20 3.85
CA LEU A 202 -12.63 -4.54 3.49
C LEU A 202 -13.74 -5.58 3.62
N GLU A 203 -14.51 -5.54 4.72
CA GLU A 203 -15.65 -6.45 4.94
C GLU A 203 -16.73 -6.27 3.85
N ILE A 204 -17.05 -5.02 3.48
CA ILE A 204 -18.01 -4.70 2.40
C ILE A 204 -17.52 -5.21 1.04
N GLU A 205 -16.27 -4.93 0.66
CA GLU A 205 -15.75 -5.35 -0.65
C GLU A 205 -15.52 -6.87 -0.71
N ALA A 206 -15.15 -7.52 0.40
CA ALA A 206 -15.09 -8.98 0.49
C ALA A 206 -16.47 -9.59 0.26
N GLN A 207 -17.52 -9.06 0.90
CA GLN A 207 -18.88 -9.53 0.68
C GLN A 207 -19.31 -9.36 -0.79
N ARG A 208 -19.00 -8.22 -1.42
CA ARG A 208 -19.30 -7.96 -2.85
C ARG A 208 -18.57 -8.93 -3.79
N ALA A 209 -17.36 -9.34 -3.42
CA ALA A 209 -16.57 -10.29 -4.18
C ALA A 209 -16.91 -11.77 -3.89
N ASN A 210 -17.83 -12.04 -2.95
CA ASN A 210 -18.11 -13.37 -2.39
C ASN A 210 -16.89 -14.03 -1.72
N PHE A 211 -16.03 -13.22 -1.08
CA PHE A 211 -14.89 -13.71 -0.31
C PHE A 211 -15.32 -13.91 1.14
N THR A 212 -14.80 -14.95 1.78
CA THR A 212 -14.91 -15.07 3.24
C THR A 212 -14.00 -14.02 3.87
N CYS A 213 -14.48 -13.25 4.84
CA CYS A 213 -13.64 -12.31 5.58
C CYS A 213 -13.69 -12.65 7.08
N SER A 214 -12.52 -12.88 7.67
CA SER A 214 -12.41 -13.31 9.07
C SER A 214 -11.30 -12.57 9.81
N ARG A 215 -11.59 -12.17 11.04
CA ARG A 215 -10.58 -11.68 11.98
C ARG A 215 -9.98 -12.86 12.73
N VAL A 216 -8.66 -12.91 12.81
CA VAL A 216 -7.91 -14.04 13.38
C VAL A 216 -6.77 -13.53 14.27
N THR A 217 -6.32 -14.40 15.18
CA THR A 217 -5.10 -14.13 15.96
C THR A 217 -3.86 -14.27 15.07
N GLU A 218 -2.74 -13.70 15.48
CA GLU A 218 -1.50 -13.80 14.71
C GLU A 218 -1.03 -15.26 14.47
N PRO A 219 -1.07 -16.19 15.45
CA PRO A 219 -0.72 -17.59 15.18
C PRO A 219 -1.65 -18.25 14.15
N SER A 220 -2.96 -17.96 14.20
CA SER A 220 -3.90 -18.48 13.21
C SER A 220 -3.65 -17.86 11.84
N PHE A 221 -3.36 -16.56 11.78
CA PHE A 221 -3.01 -15.85 10.54
C PHE A 221 -1.78 -16.49 9.88
N ALA A 222 -0.74 -16.82 10.65
CA ALA A 222 0.47 -17.48 10.16
C ALA A 222 0.27 -18.93 9.70
N GLY A 223 -0.76 -19.63 10.17
CA GLY A 223 -1.07 -20.98 9.70
C GLY A 223 -1.97 -21.03 8.47
N LEU A 224 -2.47 -19.87 8.02
CA LEU A 224 -3.40 -19.73 6.88
C LEU A 224 -2.72 -19.22 5.60
N LEU A 225 -1.47 -18.79 5.71
CA LEU A 225 -0.61 -18.28 4.63
C LEU A 225 0.50 -19.31 4.40
#